data_AF-A0A9E5PIR1-F1
#
_entry.id   AF-A0A9E5PIR1-F1
#
_cell.length_a   1.000
_cell.length_b   1.000
_cell.length_c   1.000
_cell.angle_alpha   90.00
_cell.angle_beta   90.00
_cell.angle_gamma   90.00
#
_symmetry.space_group_name_H-M   'P 1'
#
loop_
_entity.id
_entity.type
_entity.pdbx_description
1 polymer ?
#
loop_
_entity_poly.entity_id
_entity_poly.type
_entity_poly.pdbx_seq_one_letter_code
_entity_poly.pdbx_strand_id
1 'polypeptide(L)' 'LIEQYPLLLENDGSGRFRDVGPGRAGYFAEKRSGRGAAVWDFDDDGDLDIIVSHVDLRATATLLRNDGGNRNHWLGLTL' A
#
# COMPACT_ATOMS: atom_id res chain seq x y z
N LEU A 1 12.79 -12.49 14.83
CA LEU A 1 12.14 -11.72 13.76
C LEU A 1 11.47 -10.51 14.42
N ILE A 2 11.60 -9.29 13.90
CA ILE A 2 11.00 -8.10 14.50
C ILE A 2 9.75 -7.74 13.71
N GLU A 3 8.63 -7.65 14.40
CA GLU A 3 7.35 -7.22 13.82
C GLU A 3 7.00 -5.81 14.31
N GLN A 4 6.53 -4.97 13.40
CA GLN A 4 6.17 -3.59 13.64
C GLN A 4 4.86 -3.27 12.93
N TYR A 5 4.16 -2.22 13.39
CA TYR A 5 3.03 -1.71 12.64
C TYR A 5 3.52 -1.14 11.30
N PRO A 6 2.96 -1.57 10.16
CA PRO A 6 3.19 -0.90 8.89
C PRO A 6 2.75 0.56 9.00
N LEU A 7 3.43 1.45 8.27
CA LEU A 7 3.10 2.87 8.23
C LEU A 7 2.70 3.25 6.81
N LEU A 8 1.67 4.09 6.69
CA LEU A 8 1.34 4.78 5.44
C LEU A 8 1.47 6.26 5.71
N LEU A 9 2.55 6.85 5.20
CA LEU A 9 2.92 8.22 5.49
C LEU A 9 2.48 9.14 4.34
N GLU A 10 1.53 10.02 4.60
CA GLU A 10 1.10 11.05 3.67
C GLU A 10 1.96 12.31 3.85
N ASN A 11 2.58 12.76 2.76
CA ASN A 11 3.33 14.03 2.72
C ASN A 11 2.37 15.21 2.53
N ASP A 12 2.45 16.21 3.40
CA ASP A 12 1.61 17.42 3.29
C ASP A 12 2.11 18.46 2.28
N GLY A 13 3.18 18.14 1.54
CA GLY A 13 3.82 19.02 0.55
C GLY A 13 4.84 19.99 1.15
N SER A 14 4.95 20.07 2.48
CA SER A 14 5.94 20.89 3.20
C SER A 14 7.13 20.08 3.71
N GLY A 15 7.20 18.79 3.37
CA GLY A 15 8.20 17.86 3.87
C GLY A 15 7.86 17.27 5.24
N ARG A 16 6.62 17.48 5.72
CA ARG A 16 6.10 16.80 6.91
C ARG A 16 5.24 15.62 6.48
N PHE A 17 5.26 14.58 7.31
CA PHE A 17 4.55 13.35 7.06
C PHE A 17 3.60 13.05 8.21
N ARG A 18 2.41 12.56 7.87
CA ARG A 18 1.43 12.05 8.83
C ARG A 18 1.18 10.58 8.56
N ASP A 19 1.17 9.76 9.59
CA ASP A 19 0.67 8.39 9.47
C ASP A 19 -0.85 8.40 9.32
N VAL A 20 -1.32 7.96 8.16
CA VAL A 20 -2.74 7.84 7.81
C VAL A 20 -3.20 6.39 7.75
N GLY A 21 -2.28 5.43 7.89
CA GLY A 21 -2.55 4.00 7.80
C GLY A 21 -3.72 3.52 8.66
N PRO A 22 -3.78 3.87 9.96
CA PRO A 22 -4.84 3.40 10.86
C PRO A 22 -6.27 3.71 10.39
N GLY A 23 -6.47 4.76 9.59
CA GLY A 23 -7.77 5.14 9.05
C GLY A 23 -8.08 4.57 7.65
N ARG A 24 -7.15 3.84 7.04
CA ARG A 24 -7.25 3.40 5.63
C ARG A 24 -7.52 1.91 5.48
N ALA A 25 -6.86 1.06 6.27
CA ALA A 25 -7.04 -0.39 6.18
C ALA A 25 -6.67 -1.10 7.50
N GLY A 26 -7.30 -2.25 7.75
CA GLY A 26 -6.98 -3.10 8.91
C GLY A 26 -5.54 -3.60 8.92
N TYR A 27 -4.88 -3.66 7.76
CA TYR A 27 -3.46 -4.02 7.62
C TYR A 27 -2.53 -3.21 8.54
N PHE A 28 -2.83 -1.92 8.73
CA PHE A 28 -2.01 -1.02 9.56
C PHE A 28 -2.23 -1.22 11.06
N ALA A 29 -3.24 -1.99 11.46
CA ALA A 29 -3.52 -2.33 12.86
C ALA A 29 -2.85 -3.63 13.32
N GLU A 30 -2.12 -4.32 12.45
CA GLU A 30 -1.41 -5.56 12.76
C GLU A 30 0.10 -5.36 12.65
N LYS A 31 0.86 -6.00 13.55
CA LYS A 31 2.31 -6.04 13.41
C LYS A 31 2.71 -7.04 12.33
N ARG A 32 3.61 -6.62 11.45
CA ARG A 32 4.11 -7.42 10.33
C ARG A 32 5.62 -7.27 10.22
N SER A 33 6.28 -8.21 9.54
CA SER A 33 7.70 -8.10 9.16
C SER A 33 7.83 -8.01 7.64
N GLY A 34 7.55 -6.82 7.09
CA GLY A 34 7.65 -6.54 5.65
C GLY A 34 9.09 -6.56 5.13
N ARG A 35 9.30 -6.97 3.87
CA ARG A 35 10.64 -7.04 3.25
C ARG A 35 10.74 -6.47 1.85
N GLY A 36 9.68 -6.54 1.07
CA GLY A 36 9.63 -5.95 -0.25
C GLY A 36 8.26 -5.34 -0.51
N ALA A 37 8.22 -4.40 -1.43
CA ALA A 37 6.99 -3.85 -1.96
C ALA A 37 7.11 -3.69 -3.47
N ALA A 38 5.99 -3.80 -4.16
CA ALA A 38 5.85 -3.42 -5.55
C ALA A 38 4.56 -2.61 -5.71
N VAL A 39 4.59 -1.70 -6.67
CA VAL A 39 3.51 -0.75 -6.94
C VAL A 39 3.15 -0.86 -8.41
N TRP A 40 1.89 -1.13 -8.70
CA TRP A 40 1.34 -1.17 -10.06
C TRP A 40 -0.19 -1.03 -10.00
N ASP A 41 -0.81 -0.72 -11.14
CA ASP A 41 -2.26 -0.75 -11.32
C ASP A 41 -2.67 -2.22 -11.50
N PHE A 42 -3.17 -2.86 -10.45
CA PHE A 42 -3.34 -4.31 -10.41
C PHE A 42 -4.57 -4.80 -11.13
N ASP A 43 -5.67 -4.04 -11.08
CA ASP A 43 -6.92 -4.40 -11.72
C ASP A 43 -7.29 -3.54 -12.93
N ASP A 44 -6.31 -2.80 -13.47
CA ASP A 44 -6.45 -1.92 -14.65
C ASP A 44 -7.62 -0.94 -14.43
N ASP A 45 -7.61 -0.22 -13.32
CA ASP A 45 -8.65 0.77 -12.98
C ASP A 45 -8.13 2.22 -12.97
N GLY A 46 -6.82 2.38 -13.22
CA GLY A 46 -6.14 3.65 -13.36
C GLY A 46 -5.57 4.20 -12.05
N ASP A 47 -5.79 3.55 -10.91
CA ASP A 47 -5.10 3.87 -9.68
C ASP A 47 -3.97 2.88 -9.35
N LEU A 48 -3.01 3.35 -8.53
CA LEU A 48 -1.84 2.53 -8.17
C LEU A 48 -2.11 1.79 -6.88
N ASP A 49 -1.91 0.48 -6.93
CA ASP A 49 -1.98 -0.43 -5.80
C ASP A 49 -0.61 -0.77 -5.25
N ILE A 50 -0.59 -1.40 -4.07
CA ILE A 50 0.65 -1.82 -3.41
C ILE A 50 0.52 -3.27 -2.97
N ILE A 51 1.49 -4.10 -3.36
CA ILE A 51 1.71 -5.39 -2.69
C ILE A 51 2.91 -5.29 -1.75
N VAL A 52 2.82 -5.93 -0.59
CA VAL A 52 3.92 -6.05 0.37
C VAL A 52 4.20 -7.52 0.61
N SER A 53 5.47 -7.91 0.52
CA SER A 53 5.95 -9.23 0.94
C SER A 53 6.41 -9.22 2.39
N HIS A 54 6.18 -10.32 3.08
CA HIS A 54 6.46 -10.47 4.51
C HIS A 54 7.32 -11.71 4.76
N VAL A 55 8.09 -11.68 5.84
CA VAL A 55 8.87 -12.82 6.36
C VAL A 55 8.46 -13.22 7.77
N ASP A 56 7.32 -12.70 8.25
CA ASP A 56 6.70 -13.11 9.50
C ASP A 56 6.06 -14.50 9.43
N LEU A 57 5.62 -15.02 10.57
CA LEU A 57 5.07 -16.37 10.68
C LEU A 57 3.76 -16.55 9.90
N ARG A 58 3.06 -15.47 9.57
CA ARG A 58 1.88 -15.53 8.70
C ARG A 58 2.32 -15.70 7.23
N ALA A 59 3.49 -15.19 6.85
CA ALA A 59 4.17 -15.38 5.55
C ALA A 59 3.30 -15.14 4.30
N THR A 60 2.23 -14.37 4.42
CA THR A 60 1.31 -14.03 3.32
C THR A 60 1.69 -12.67 2.75
N ALA A 61 1.90 -12.59 1.43
CA ALA A 61 1.88 -11.29 0.76
C ALA A 61 0.53 -10.60 0.98
N THR A 62 0.54 -9.28 1.16
CA THR A 62 -0.68 -8.49 1.34
C THR A 62 -0.80 -7.51 0.19
N LEU A 63 -1.90 -7.58 -0.56
CA LEU A 63 -2.31 -6.58 -1.54
C LEU A 63 -3.15 -5.51 -0.84
N LEU A 64 -2.79 -4.25 -1.03
CA LEU A 64 -3.52 -3.07 -0.62
C LEU A 64 -4.03 -2.39 -1.89
N ARG A 65 -5.32 -2.60 -2.17
CA ARG A 65 -5.98 -1.98 -3.32
C ARG A 65 -6.42 -0.55 -3.00
N ASN A 66 -6.21 0.37 -3.92
CA ASN A 66 -6.35 1.82 -3.71
C ASN A 66 -7.65 2.40 -4.29
N ASP A 67 -8.79 1.81 -3.98
CA ASP A 67 -10.08 2.21 -4.56
C ASP A 67 -10.38 3.71 -4.42
N GLY A 68 -10.35 4.43 -5.55
CA GLY A 68 -10.68 5.86 -5.64
C GLY A 68 -9.49 6.80 -5.47
N GLY A 69 -8.27 6.27 -5.60
CA GLY A 69 -7.03 7.04 -5.54
C GLY A 69 -6.87 7.96 -6.74
N ASN A 70 -7.08 7.45 -7.96
CA ASN A 70 -7.08 8.25 -9.18
C ASN A 70 -8.51 8.68 -9.54
N ARG A 71 -8.76 9.98 -9.49
CA ARG A 71 -10.05 10.58 -9.92
C ARG A 71 -9.95 11.25 -11.30
N ASN A 72 -8.83 11.07 -11.99
CA ASN A 72 -8.59 11.59 -13.33
C ASN A 72 -8.84 10.50 -14.37
N HIS A 73 -8.71 10.87 -15.64
CA HIS A 73 -8.74 9.93 -16.75
C HIS A 73 -7.43 9.14 -16.83
N TRP A 74 -7.52 7.88 -17.26
CA TRP A 74 -6.39 6.98 -17.50
C TRP A 74 -6.58 6.24 -18.82
N LEU A 75 -5.52 5.59 -19.31
CA LEU A 75 -5.51 4.92 -20.59
C LEU A 75 -4.71 3.60 -20.50
N GLY A 76 -5.39 2.49 -20.76
CA GLY A 76 -4.78 1.16 -20.86
C GLY A 76 -4.47 0.81 -22.33
N LEU A 77 -3.32 0.17 -22.56
CA LEU A 77 -2.88 -0.25 -23.89
C LEU A 77 -2.50 -1.74 -23.86
N THR A 78 -3.02 -2.49 -24.82
CA THR A 78 -2.56 -3.85 -25.14
C THR A 78 -1.90 -3.81 -26.51
N LEU A 79 -0.64 -4.27 -26.59
CA LEU A 79 0.17 -4.24 -27.81
C LEU A 79 0.05 -5.52 -28.62
#